data_AF-A0A9J7HMM9-F1
#
_entry.id   AF-A0A9J7HMM9-F1
#
_cell.length_a   1.000
_cell.length_b   1.000
_cell.length_c   1.000
_cell.angle_alpha   90.00
_cell.angle_beta   90.00
_cell.angle_gamma   90.00
#
_symmetry.space_group_name_H-M   'P 1'
#
loop_
_entity.id
_entity.type
_entity.pdbx_description
1 polymer ?
#
loop_
_entity_poly.entity_id
_entity_poly.type
_entity_poly.pdbx_seq_one_letter_code
_entity_poly.pdbx_strand_id
1 'polypeptide(L)'
;MFVFTIFTMAHLADGATSNFCVTGGNCSATMSLQPAPESSLVCNATTEQLLTNITILSWTESVTVTIETLQVAMGYLGLHSLDWGTVFTYWILLPTIVLYILPWTMVGALYVTVIIIHRYGEKHNLTDPFAGDVWLPARRMASTVWDIMAKVWHAHEIHGLEKLPTRGPGLLVYYHGTVPLDFYYVLAKVNLVQNRPLCAVADRFMFNIPGWKFMLHTMGVTSGEHQHCVQVLKKGNLLGLAPGGLREALFGDENYRLMWKRRMGFAAVAKEAGVPIFPMFTQNCREAFRTPRMGKRFLEWVYEKTRMPVVGIYGGFPVKLRTYIGDPIYDPSLSAEELAKKTHRALEDMIEAHQKIPGNLLRALLERIPVFRFQKNG
;
A
#
# COMPACT_ATOMS: atom_id res chain seq x y z
N MET A 1 7.46 -16.01 -11.18
CA MET A 1 8.65 -15.75 -12.02
C MET A 1 8.83 -14.28 -12.36
N PHE A 2 7.80 -13.52 -12.76
CA PHE A 2 7.89 -12.07 -13.06
C PHE A 2 8.47 -11.20 -11.94
N VAL A 3 8.20 -11.53 -10.66
CA VAL A 3 8.79 -10.83 -9.49
C VAL A 3 10.26 -11.23 -9.26
N PHE A 4 10.64 -12.46 -9.61
CA PHE A 4 12.02 -12.94 -9.50
C PHE A 4 12.89 -12.35 -10.63
N THR A 5 12.36 -12.23 -11.85
CA THR A 5 13.06 -11.62 -13.00
C THR A 5 13.41 -10.15 -12.75
N ILE A 6 12.57 -9.39 -12.05
CA ILE A 6 12.85 -8.00 -11.68
C ILE A 6 13.97 -7.92 -10.62
N PHE A 7 14.03 -8.88 -9.68
CA PHE A 7 15.11 -8.94 -8.68
C PHE A 7 16.46 -9.35 -9.29
N THR A 8 16.47 -10.27 -10.26
CA THR A 8 17.72 -10.68 -10.95
C THR A 8 18.25 -9.60 -11.88
N MET A 9 17.37 -8.85 -12.55
CA MET A 9 17.76 -7.71 -13.41
C MET A 9 18.39 -6.55 -12.61
N ALA A 10 17.94 -6.32 -11.37
CA ALA A 10 18.52 -5.31 -10.49
C ALA A 10 19.94 -5.68 -10.03
N HIS A 11 20.27 -6.98 -9.89
CA HIS A 11 21.60 -7.43 -9.48
C HIS A 11 22.61 -7.49 -10.64
N LEU A 12 22.13 -7.60 -11.89
CA LEU A 12 22.99 -7.56 -13.08
C LEU A 12 23.33 -6.13 -13.53
N ALA A 13 22.51 -5.14 -13.15
CA ALA A 13 22.78 -3.72 -13.42
C ALA A 13 23.95 -3.15 -12.60
N ASP A 14 24.33 -3.81 -11.50
CA ASP A 14 25.46 -3.41 -10.64
C ASP A 14 26.83 -3.93 -11.14
N GLY A 15 26.87 -4.68 -12.26
CA GLY A 15 28.06 -5.45 -12.68
C GLY A 15 28.77 -5.03 -13.97
N ALA A 16 28.38 -3.93 -14.64
CA ALA A 16 29.02 -3.53 -15.89
C ALA A 16 29.01 -2.01 -16.11
N THR A 17 29.85 -1.30 -15.37
CA THR A 17 30.38 0.02 -15.78
C THR A 17 31.90 -0.08 -15.96
N SER A 18 32.34 -0.90 -16.92
CA SER A 18 33.70 -0.77 -17.45
C SER A 18 33.68 0.30 -18.56
N ASN A 19 34.16 1.48 -18.18
CA ASN A 19 34.54 2.55 -19.10
C ASN A 19 35.47 2.00 -20.20
N PHE A 20 35.16 2.27 -21.46
CA PHE A 20 36.15 2.26 -22.53
C PHE A 20 36.07 3.59 -23.28
N CYS A 21 36.99 4.49 -22.95
CA CYS A 21 37.34 5.65 -23.72
C CYS A 21 38.84 5.59 -24.06
N VAL A 22 39.12 5.64 -25.37
CA VAL A 22 40.26 6.27 -26.06
C VAL A 22 41.70 5.78 -25.79
N THR A 23 42.31 5.21 -26.83
CA THR A 23 43.67 5.54 -27.31
C THR A 23 43.57 5.57 -28.85
N GLY A 24 44.05 6.55 -29.62
CA GLY A 24 45.35 7.21 -29.59
C GLY A 24 46.22 6.61 -30.70
N GLY A 25 46.12 7.13 -31.93
CA GLY A 25 46.88 6.61 -33.08
C GLY A 25 47.02 7.62 -34.23
N ASN A 26 48.21 8.21 -34.33
CA ASN A 26 48.69 9.02 -35.45
C ASN A 26 48.69 8.23 -36.76
N CYS A 27 48.17 8.81 -37.84
CA CYS A 27 48.62 8.54 -39.20
C CYS A 27 48.51 9.81 -40.05
N SER A 28 49.67 10.31 -40.50
CA SER A 28 49.80 11.37 -41.49
C SER A 28 49.51 10.85 -42.89
N ALA A 29 48.57 11.48 -43.60
CA ALA A 29 48.54 11.53 -45.06
C ALA A 29 47.62 12.67 -45.53
N THR A 30 48.22 13.64 -46.22
CA THR A 30 47.58 14.75 -46.94
C THR A 30 46.79 14.26 -48.15
N MET A 31 45.50 14.62 -48.29
CA MET A 31 44.87 14.85 -49.60
C MET A 31 43.54 15.63 -49.52
N SER A 32 43.55 16.79 -50.18
CA SER A 32 42.47 17.62 -50.77
C SER A 32 41.02 17.54 -50.27
N LEU A 33 40.51 18.70 -49.84
CA LEU A 33 39.09 19.05 -49.68
C LEU A 33 38.31 19.04 -51.02
N GLN A 34 37.24 18.25 -51.11
CA GLN A 34 36.04 18.54 -51.91
C GLN A 34 34.79 18.03 -51.17
N PRO A 35 33.65 18.76 -51.15
CA PRO A 35 32.44 18.31 -50.50
C PRO A 35 31.65 17.37 -51.44
N ALA A 36 31.29 16.18 -50.95
CA ALA A 36 30.35 15.28 -51.64
C ALA A 36 28.89 15.63 -51.27
N PRO A 37 27.93 15.46 -52.20
CA PRO A 37 26.57 15.98 -52.06
C PRO A 37 25.68 15.11 -51.16
N GLU A 38 24.64 15.72 -50.60
CA GLU A 38 23.57 15.08 -49.84
C GLU A 38 22.93 13.92 -50.62
N SER A 39 23.26 12.69 -50.26
CA SER A 39 22.50 11.51 -50.70
C SER A 39 21.32 11.31 -49.76
N SER A 40 20.12 11.58 -50.26
CA SER A 40 18.84 11.17 -49.70
C SER A 40 18.90 9.72 -49.18
N LEU A 41 18.59 9.54 -47.88
CA LEU A 41 18.29 8.23 -47.30
C LEU A 41 17.03 7.66 -47.97
N VAL A 42 17.22 6.94 -49.06
CA VAL A 42 16.22 6.01 -49.57
C VAL A 42 16.33 4.76 -48.71
N CYS A 43 15.42 4.57 -47.75
CA CYS A 43 15.22 3.27 -47.11
C CYS A 43 14.81 2.28 -48.20
N ASN A 44 15.78 1.54 -48.74
CA ASN A 44 15.51 0.43 -49.66
C ASN A 44 14.61 -0.58 -48.92
N ALA A 45 13.53 -1.02 -49.57
CA ALA A 45 12.56 -1.98 -49.05
C ALA A 45 13.18 -3.28 -48.49
N THR A 46 14.39 -3.62 -48.93
CA THR A 46 15.20 -4.73 -48.40
C THR A 46 15.66 -4.53 -46.95
N THR A 47 15.92 -3.29 -46.52
CA THR A 47 16.35 -2.98 -45.14
C THR A 47 15.17 -3.08 -44.16
N GLU A 48 13.99 -2.60 -44.56
CA GLU A 48 12.77 -2.79 -43.79
C GLU A 48 12.39 -4.27 -43.68
N GLN A 49 12.47 -5.03 -44.79
CA GLN A 49 12.23 -6.48 -44.80
C GLN A 49 13.23 -7.24 -43.91
N LEU A 50 14.51 -6.85 -43.91
CA LEU A 50 15.51 -7.45 -43.02
C LEU A 50 15.21 -7.15 -41.55
N LEU A 51 14.81 -5.92 -41.22
CA LEU A 51 14.42 -5.54 -39.85
C LEU A 51 13.13 -6.25 -39.41
N THR A 52 12.15 -6.43 -40.31
CA THR A 52 10.94 -7.22 -40.02
C THR A 52 11.28 -8.70 -39.84
N ASN A 53 12.13 -9.28 -40.68
CA ASN A 53 12.53 -10.68 -40.54
C ASN A 53 13.35 -10.92 -39.26
N ILE A 54 14.26 -10.01 -38.90
CA ILE A 54 15.04 -10.09 -37.65
C ILE A 54 14.14 -9.97 -36.43
N THR A 55 13.16 -9.05 -36.43
CA THR A 55 12.19 -8.93 -35.33
C THR A 55 11.30 -10.17 -35.25
N ILE A 56 10.79 -10.70 -36.38
CA ILE A 56 10.01 -11.94 -36.40
C ILE A 56 10.83 -13.11 -35.85
N LEU A 57 12.11 -13.25 -36.25
CA LEU A 57 13.01 -14.29 -35.77
C LEU A 57 13.25 -14.18 -34.25
N SER A 58 13.50 -12.96 -33.75
CA SER A 58 13.66 -12.71 -32.31
C SER A 58 12.39 -13.04 -31.51
N TRP A 59 11.21 -12.78 -32.09
CA TRP A 59 9.93 -13.15 -31.48
C TRP A 59 9.75 -14.66 -31.47
N THR A 60 10.09 -15.36 -32.57
CA THR A 60 10.00 -16.82 -32.61
C THR A 60 10.94 -17.50 -31.62
N GLU A 61 12.18 -17.01 -31.49
CA GLU A 61 13.14 -17.53 -30.50
C GLU A 61 12.68 -17.26 -29.06
N SER A 62 12.09 -16.09 -28.80
CA SER A 62 11.55 -15.76 -27.48
C SER A 62 10.37 -16.67 -27.11
N VAL A 63 9.51 -16.97 -28.08
CA VAL A 63 8.37 -17.87 -27.91
C VAL A 63 8.84 -19.31 -27.69
N THR A 64 9.82 -19.81 -28.45
CA THR A 64 10.34 -21.18 -28.27
C THR A 64 11.02 -21.35 -26.92
N VAL A 65 11.86 -20.41 -26.49
CA VAL A 65 12.49 -20.44 -25.15
C VAL A 65 11.43 -20.43 -24.04
N THR A 66 10.35 -19.66 -24.23
CA THR A 66 9.23 -19.63 -23.27
C THR A 66 8.50 -20.97 -23.23
N ILE A 67 8.25 -21.60 -24.38
CA ILE A 67 7.59 -22.91 -24.48
C ILE A 67 8.46 -24.00 -23.84
N GLU A 68 9.76 -24.03 -24.12
CA GLU A 68 10.69 -25.02 -23.57
C GLU A 68 10.83 -24.88 -22.05
N THR A 69 10.97 -23.65 -21.54
CA THR A 69 11.01 -23.40 -20.09
C THR A 69 9.70 -23.79 -19.39
N LEU A 70 8.55 -23.57 -20.04
CA LEU A 70 7.25 -24.06 -19.57
C LEU A 70 7.21 -25.59 -19.53
N GLN A 71 7.68 -26.29 -20.57
CA GLN A 71 7.69 -27.76 -20.62
C GLN A 71 8.55 -28.35 -19.52
N VAL A 72 9.72 -27.77 -19.26
CA VAL A 72 10.60 -28.19 -18.16
C VAL A 72 9.92 -27.96 -16.81
N ALA A 73 9.33 -26.77 -16.60
CA ALA A 73 8.62 -26.45 -15.35
C ALA A 73 7.40 -27.37 -15.12
N MET A 74 6.64 -27.67 -16.17
CA MET A 74 5.54 -28.65 -16.12
C MET A 74 6.03 -30.02 -15.72
N GLY A 75 7.22 -30.43 -16.19
CA GLY A 75 7.78 -31.71 -15.83
C GLY A 75 8.20 -31.83 -14.37
N TYR A 76 8.83 -30.78 -13.84
CA TYR A 76 9.14 -30.70 -12.41
C TYR A 76 7.90 -30.71 -11.52
N LEU A 77 6.76 -30.19 -12.01
CA LEU A 77 5.50 -30.14 -11.28
C LEU A 77 4.60 -31.38 -11.50
N GLY A 78 5.05 -32.38 -12.27
CA GLY A 78 4.27 -33.58 -12.57
C GLY A 78 3.05 -33.31 -13.46
N LEU A 79 3.05 -32.20 -14.20
CA LEU A 79 1.93 -31.74 -15.04
C LEU A 79 2.02 -32.24 -16.49
N HIS A 80 2.85 -33.24 -16.77
CA HIS A 80 3.07 -33.79 -18.11
C HIS A 80 1.80 -34.34 -18.79
N SER A 81 0.78 -34.69 -18.00
CA SER A 81 -0.50 -35.20 -18.48
C SER A 81 -1.52 -34.11 -18.83
N LEU A 82 -1.21 -32.83 -18.55
CA LEU A 82 -2.10 -31.72 -18.88
C LEU A 82 -1.94 -31.32 -20.35
N ASP A 83 -3.05 -31.21 -21.07
CA ASP A 83 -3.04 -30.66 -22.42
C ASP A 83 -2.64 -29.17 -22.42
N TRP A 84 -2.14 -28.69 -23.55
CA TRP A 84 -1.70 -27.30 -23.73
C TRP A 84 -2.79 -26.27 -23.47
N GLY A 85 -4.06 -26.59 -23.73
CA GLY A 85 -5.19 -25.71 -23.43
C GLY A 85 -5.37 -25.54 -21.92
N THR A 86 -5.20 -26.62 -21.15
CA THR A 86 -5.23 -26.59 -19.69
C THR A 86 -4.04 -25.79 -19.12
N VAL A 87 -2.82 -25.99 -19.66
CA VAL A 87 -1.62 -25.22 -19.25
C VAL A 87 -1.80 -23.73 -19.54
N PHE A 88 -2.30 -23.40 -20.74
CA PHE A 88 -2.59 -22.03 -21.14
C PHE A 88 -3.67 -21.39 -20.24
N THR A 89 -4.70 -22.15 -19.90
CA THR A 89 -5.74 -21.73 -18.95
C THR A 89 -5.14 -21.40 -17.59
N TYR A 90 -4.31 -22.29 -17.02
CA TYR A 90 -3.60 -21.99 -15.77
C TYR A 90 -2.68 -20.79 -15.88
N TRP A 91 -2.02 -20.59 -17.01
CA TRP A 91 -1.15 -19.44 -17.25
C TRP A 91 -1.90 -18.11 -17.24
N ILE A 92 -3.10 -18.07 -17.81
CA ILE A 92 -3.97 -16.88 -17.77
C ILE A 92 -4.57 -16.67 -16.37
N LEU A 93 -4.96 -17.76 -15.70
CA LEU A 93 -5.59 -17.69 -14.39
C LEU A 93 -4.60 -17.43 -13.25
N LEU A 94 -3.34 -17.86 -13.37
CA LEU A 94 -2.34 -17.76 -12.30
C LEU A 94 -2.10 -16.31 -11.85
N PRO A 95 -1.89 -15.31 -12.73
CA PRO A 95 -1.82 -13.91 -12.32
C PRO A 95 -3.06 -13.48 -11.54
N THR A 96 -4.26 -13.85 -12.00
CA THR A 96 -5.52 -13.54 -11.33
C THR A 96 -5.55 -14.16 -9.93
N ILE A 97 -5.20 -15.44 -9.80
CA ILE A 97 -5.14 -16.15 -8.52
C ILE A 97 -4.16 -15.45 -7.57
N VAL A 98 -2.96 -15.10 -8.02
CA VAL A 98 -1.95 -14.40 -7.22
C VAL A 98 -2.48 -13.05 -6.68
N LEU A 99 -3.21 -12.29 -7.50
CA LEU A 99 -3.80 -11.01 -7.10
C LEU A 99 -4.81 -11.14 -5.95
N TYR A 100 -5.49 -12.27 -5.84
CA TYR A 100 -6.44 -12.55 -4.76
C TYR A 100 -5.79 -13.32 -3.59
N ILE A 101 -4.65 -13.98 -3.78
CA ILE A 101 -3.88 -14.62 -2.70
C ILE A 101 -3.21 -13.58 -1.79
N LEU A 102 -2.66 -12.52 -2.37
CA LEU A 102 -1.89 -11.53 -1.63
C LEU A 102 -2.67 -10.84 -0.48
N PRO A 103 -3.97 -10.49 -0.61
CA PRO A 103 -4.78 -10.08 0.55
C PRO A 103 -4.86 -11.10 1.69
N TRP A 104 -4.67 -12.40 1.42
CA TRP A 104 -4.63 -13.41 2.47
C TRP A 104 -3.34 -13.38 3.29
N THR A 105 -2.24 -12.81 2.77
CA THR A 105 -1.01 -12.65 3.58
C THR A 105 -1.26 -11.68 4.74
N MET A 106 -2.06 -10.62 4.51
CA MET A 106 -2.57 -9.72 5.56
C MET A 106 -3.40 -10.49 6.60
N VAL A 107 -4.35 -11.31 6.15
CA VAL A 107 -5.19 -12.13 7.05
C VAL A 107 -4.31 -13.07 7.87
N GLY A 108 -3.29 -13.67 7.25
CA GLY A 108 -2.28 -14.47 7.92
C GLY A 108 -1.54 -13.69 9.01
N ALA A 109 -1.08 -12.46 8.72
CA ALA A 109 -0.43 -11.59 9.71
C ALA A 109 -1.36 -11.20 10.88
N LEU A 110 -2.65 -11.02 10.63
CA LEU A 110 -3.65 -10.83 11.68
C LEU A 110 -3.81 -12.08 12.55
N TYR A 111 -3.83 -13.28 11.96
CA TYR A 111 -3.85 -14.52 12.75
C TYR A 111 -2.56 -14.80 13.52
N VAL A 112 -1.39 -14.41 12.98
CA VAL A 112 -0.13 -14.40 13.75
C VAL A 112 -0.27 -13.49 14.97
N THR A 113 -0.89 -12.30 14.81
CA THR A 113 -1.19 -11.40 15.93
C THR A 113 -2.15 -12.04 16.93
N VAL A 114 -3.20 -12.74 16.47
CA VAL A 114 -4.13 -13.49 17.33
C VAL A 114 -3.37 -14.53 18.16
N ILE A 115 -2.48 -15.30 17.54
CA ILE A 115 -1.68 -16.33 18.22
C ILE A 115 -0.76 -15.69 19.26
N ILE A 116 -0.06 -14.62 18.90
CA ILE A 116 0.83 -13.87 19.81
C ILE A 116 0.06 -13.44 21.06
N ILE A 117 -1.09 -12.79 20.88
CA ILE A 117 -1.92 -12.28 21.97
C ILE A 117 -2.45 -13.44 22.83
N HIS A 118 -3.01 -14.50 22.22
CA HIS A 118 -3.56 -15.63 22.98
C HIS A 118 -2.49 -16.39 23.76
N ARG A 119 -1.36 -16.74 23.13
CA ARG A 119 -0.26 -17.44 23.80
C ARG A 119 0.33 -16.63 24.94
N TYR A 120 0.46 -15.31 24.76
CA TYR A 120 0.90 -14.43 25.83
C TYR A 120 -0.11 -14.39 26.98
N GLY A 121 -1.40 -14.28 26.65
CA GLY A 121 -2.50 -14.28 27.63
C GLY A 121 -2.54 -15.56 28.45
N GLU A 122 -2.50 -16.73 27.81
CA GLU A 122 -2.44 -18.04 28.46
C GLU A 122 -1.22 -18.15 29.39
N LYS A 123 -0.04 -17.75 28.90
CA LYS A 123 1.22 -17.83 29.68
C LYS A 123 1.19 -16.98 30.95
N HIS A 124 0.48 -15.85 30.93
CA HIS A 124 0.43 -14.89 32.05
C HIS A 124 -0.93 -14.86 32.75
N ASN A 125 -1.81 -15.82 32.45
CA ASN A 125 -3.18 -15.92 32.99
C ASN A 125 -4.01 -14.63 32.83
N LEU A 126 -3.89 -13.97 31.66
CA LEU A 126 -4.60 -12.73 31.34
C LEU A 126 -5.86 -13.04 30.52
N THR A 127 -7.01 -12.71 31.08
CA THR A 127 -8.33 -12.90 30.45
C THR A 127 -9.05 -11.60 30.12
N ASP A 128 -8.62 -10.48 30.69
CA ASP A 128 -9.15 -9.15 30.38
C ASP A 128 -8.32 -8.49 29.26
N PRO A 129 -8.88 -8.30 28.05
CA PRO A 129 -8.17 -7.63 26.96
C PRO A 129 -7.95 -6.14 27.22
N PHE A 130 -8.64 -5.54 28.20
CA PHE A 130 -8.52 -4.14 28.57
C PHE A 130 -7.52 -3.89 29.70
N ALA A 131 -6.77 -4.91 30.12
CA ALA A 131 -5.74 -4.83 31.15
C ALA A 131 -4.51 -4.01 30.69
N GLY A 132 -4.71 -2.72 30.41
CA GLY A 132 -3.72 -1.66 30.18
C GLY A 132 -2.37 -2.10 29.62
N ASP A 133 -1.33 -1.88 30.42
CA ASP A 133 0.07 -2.03 30.04
C ASP A 133 0.60 -3.46 30.19
N VAL A 134 -0.12 -4.37 30.86
CA VAL A 134 0.33 -5.77 30.98
C VAL A 134 0.41 -6.47 29.62
N TRP A 135 -0.34 -5.97 28.64
CA TRP A 135 -0.32 -6.40 27.24
C TRP A 135 0.79 -5.77 26.40
N LEU A 136 1.53 -4.77 26.92
CA LEU A 136 2.54 -4.04 26.16
C LEU A 136 3.60 -4.96 25.50
N PRO A 137 4.16 -5.99 26.18
CA PRO A 137 5.12 -6.90 25.55
C PRO A 137 4.52 -7.66 24.36
N ALA A 138 3.27 -8.14 24.49
CA ALA A 138 2.56 -8.83 23.42
C ALA A 138 2.26 -7.90 22.24
N ARG A 139 1.80 -6.67 22.52
CA ARG A 139 1.59 -5.62 21.50
C ARG A 139 2.88 -5.30 20.77
N ARG A 140 4.01 -5.18 21.47
CA ARG A 140 5.33 -4.94 20.84
C ARG A 140 5.74 -6.10 19.95
N MET A 141 5.59 -7.35 20.41
CA MET A 141 5.91 -8.53 19.60
C MET A 141 5.07 -8.58 18.31
N ALA A 142 3.76 -8.35 18.41
CA ALA A 142 2.90 -8.24 17.24
C ALA A 142 3.30 -7.06 16.33
N SER A 143 3.56 -5.90 16.92
CA SER A 143 3.94 -4.68 16.19
C SER A 143 5.27 -4.84 15.46
N THR A 144 6.22 -5.62 15.97
CA THR A 144 7.46 -5.95 15.27
C THR A 144 7.19 -6.69 13.96
N VAL A 145 6.24 -7.64 13.94
CA VAL A 145 5.85 -8.35 12.71
C VAL A 145 5.31 -7.36 11.67
N TRP A 146 4.44 -6.44 12.10
CA TRP A 146 3.88 -5.41 11.23
C TRP A 146 4.94 -4.39 10.75
N ASP A 147 5.85 -3.92 11.59
CA ASP A 147 6.94 -2.99 11.21
C ASP A 147 7.94 -3.64 10.24
N ILE A 148 8.25 -4.94 10.41
CA ILE A 148 9.07 -5.70 9.45
C ILE A 148 8.35 -5.80 8.10
N MET A 149 7.07 -6.18 8.10
CA MET A 149 6.28 -6.26 6.87
C MET A 149 6.20 -4.89 6.18
N ALA A 150 6.00 -3.81 6.94
CA ALA A 150 5.96 -2.44 6.43
C ALA A 150 7.25 -2.08 5.68
N LYS A 151 8.40 -2.37 6.31
CA LYS A 151 9.73 -2.09 5.73
C LYS A 151 10.04 -2.97 4.52
N VAL A 152 9.84 -4.28 4.63
CA VAL A 152 10.24 -5.22 3.57
C VAL A 152 9.30 -5.13 2.37
N TRP A 153 8.00 -5.22 2.61
CA TRP A 153 7.00 -5.30 1.56
C TRP A 153 6.72 -3.94 0.91
N HIS A 154 6.62 -2.89 1.74
CA HIS A 154 6.21 -1.57 1.28
C HIS A 154 7.32 -0.50 1.36
N ALA A 155 8.51 -0.83 1.87
CA ALA A 155 9.55 0.15 2.18
C ALA A 155 8.96 1.36 2.93
N HIS A 156 8.03 1.12 3.86
CA HIS A 156 7.19 2.15 4.46
C HIS A 156 8.02 3.20 5.20
N GLU A 157 7.73 4.47 4.93
CA GLU A 157 8.30 5.63 5.63
C GLU A 157 7.17 6.41 6.30
N ILE A 158 7.44 6.96 7.49
CA ILE A 158 6.49 7.80 8.22
C ILE A 158 7.18 9.15 8.49
N HIS A 159 6.57 10.22 7.99
CA HIS A 159 7.00 11.60 8.17
C HIS A 159 6.05 12.30 9.14
N GLY A 160 6.58 13.05 10.11
CA GLY A 160 5.74 13.74 11.10
C GLY A 160 5.34 12.90 12.31
N LEU A 161 5.97 11.74 12.55
CA LEU A 161 5.66 10.90 13.72
C LEU A 161 5.94 11.63 15.04
N GLU A 162 6.98 12.47 15.04
CA GLU A 162 7.39 13.35 16.13
C GLU A 162 6.35 14.42 16.49
N LYS A 163 5.40 14.72 15.59
CA LYS A 163 4.31 15.66 15.87
C LYS A 163 3.27 15.07 16.81
N LEU A 164 3.16 13.74 16.87
CA LEU A 164 2.21 13.07 17.75
C LEU A 164 2.67 13.22 19.21
N PRO A 165 1.74 13.47 20.15
CA PRO A 165 2.08 13.63 21.55
C PRO A 165 2.59 12.31 22.12
N THR A 166 3.84 12.32 22.61
CA THR A 166 4.45 11.18 23.30
C THR A 166 3.75 10.86 24.63
N ARG A 167 3.11 11.87 25.24
CA ARG A 167 2.22 11.77 26.40
C ARG A 167 0.98 12.61 26.19
N GLY A 168 -0.16 12.14 26.68
CA GLY A 168 -1.45 12.82 26.51
C GLY A 168 -2.16 12.44 25.21
N PRO A 169 -3.37 13.00 24.99
CA PRO A 169 -4.25 12.53 23.94
C PRO A 169 -4.04 13.24 22.60
N GLY A 170 -4.52 12.59 21.54
CA GLY A 170 -4.50 13.14 20.19
C GLY A 170 -5.38 12.32 19.27
N LEU A 171 -6.10 12.99 18.37
CA LEU A 171 -6.98 12.34 17.42
C LEU A 171 -6.34 12.33 16.03
N LEU A 172 -5.90 11.18 15.54
CA LEU A 172 -5.47 11.01 14.16
C LEU A 172 -6.70 10.85 13.26
N VAL A 173 -6.82 11.69 12.25
CA VAL A 173 -7.88 11.60 11.23
C VAL A 173 -7.23 11.29 9.90
N TYR A 174 -7.59 10.16 9.29
CA TYR A 174 -6.87 9.65 8.14
C TYR A 174 -7.75 9.28 6.96
N TYR A 175 -7.14 9.32 5.77
CA TYR A 175 -7.73 8.81 4.54
C TYR A 175 -7.87 7.29 4.58
N HIS A 176 -9.06 6.75 4.32
CA HIS A 176 -9.26 5.30 4.34
C HIS A 176 -8.84 4.67 2.99
N GLY A 177 -7.69 4.01 2.94
CA GLY A 177 -7.31 3.13 1.82
C GLY A 177 -8.26 1.93 1.68
N THR A 178 -8.18 1.15 0.61
CA THR A 178 -9.07 -0.01 0.41
C THR A 178 -9.01 -1.01 1.57
N VAL A 179 -7.79 -1.24 2.07
CA VAL A 179 -7.50 -1.88 3.35
C VAL A 179 -6.59 -0.90 4.09
N PRO A 180 -6.88 -0.54 5.37
CA PRO A 180 -6.12 0.48 6.10
C PRO A 180 -4.80 -0.10 6.66
N LEU A 181 -4.04 -0.79 5.80
CA LEU A 181 -2.76 -1.41 6.13
C LEU A 181 -1.74 -0.37 6.61
N ASP A 182 -1.75 0.80 5.97
CA ASP A 182 -0.95 1.94 6.34
C ASP A 182 -1.17 2.37 7.80
N PHE A 183 -2.43 2.37 8.25
CA PHE A 183 -2.75 2.67 9.65
C PHE A 183 -2.26 1.58 10.61
N TYR A 184 -2.30 0.30 10.23
CA TYR A 184 -1.70 -0.78 11.04
C TYR A 184 -0.19 -0.59 11.20
N TYR A 185 0.50 -0.12 10.16
CA TYR A 185 1.93 0.18 10.25
C TYR A 185 2.23 1.37 11.14
N VAL A 186 1.42 2.44 11.08
CA VAL A 186 1.54 3.58 12.00
C VAL A 186 1.28 3.15 13.44
N LEU A 187 0.23 2.36 13.69
CA LEU A 187 -0.09 1.80 15.00
C LEU A 187 1.08 0.96 15.54
N ALA A 188 1.62 0.08 14.71
CA ALA A 188 2.77 -0.74 15.07
C ALA A 188 3.99 0.14 15.41
N LYS A 189 4.23 1.20 14.62
CA LYS A 189 5.34 2.13 14.87
C LYS A 189 5.20 2.87 16.19
N VAL A 190 3.99 3.38 16.48
CA VAL A 190 3.71 4.07 17.75
C VAL A 190 3.89 3.14 18.93
N ASN A 191 3.40 1.90 18.86
CA ASN A 191 3.60 0.88 19.90
C ASN A 191 5.09 0.61 20.18
N LEU A 192 5.91 0.55 19.13
CA LEU A 192 7.35 0.24 19.25
C LEU A 192 8.19 1.42 19.73
N VAL A 193 7.91 2.63 19.24
CA VAL A 193 8.73 3.82 19.49
C VAL A 193 8.26 4.57 20.74
N GLN A 194 6.96 4.72 20.94
CA GLN A 194 6.39 5.50 22.04
C GLN A 194 5.92 4.62 23.21
N ASN A 195 5.99 3.28 23.10
CA ASN A 195 5.56 2.32 24.13
C ASN A 195 4.13 2.55 24.65
N ARG A 196 3.23 3.00 23.77
CA ARG A 196 1.83 3.28 24.09
C ARG A 196 0.90 2.81 22.98
N PRO A 197 -0.36 2.45 23.28
CA PRO A 197 -1.32 2.09 22.25
C PRO A 197 -1.73 3.31 21.42
N LEU A 198 -1.78 3.13 20.10
CA LEU A 198 -2.62 3.94 19.21
C LEU A 198 -3.97 3.23 19.08
N CYS A 199 -4.98 3.71 19.79
CA CYS A 199 -6.32 3.14 19.72
C CYS A 199 -6.95 3.40 18.36
N ALA A 200 -7.90 2.55 17.96
CA ALA A 200 -8.58 2.69 16.68
C ALA A 200 -10.04 2.26 16.76
N VAL A 201 -10.83 2.72 15.79
CA VAL A 201 -12.19 2.26 15.61
C VAL A 201 -12.28 1.36 14.39
N ALA A 202 -12.83 0.17 14.59
CA ALA A 202 -13.12 -0.79 13.53
C ALA A 202 -14.62 -0.94 13.28
N ASP A 203 -14.99 -1.42 12.10
CA ASP A 203 -16.37 -1.76 11.80
C ASP A 203 -16.80 -2.99 12.61
N ARG A 204 -18.09 -3.04 12.98
CA ARG A 204 -18.67 -4.09 13.83
C ARG A 204 -18.46 -5.50 13.28
N PHE A 205 -18.43 -5.67 11.95
CA PHE A 205 -18.24 -6.99 11.36
C PHE A 205 -16.90 -7.63 11.75
N MET A 206 -15.85 -6.83 11.99
CA MET A 206 -14.52 -7.35 12.34
C MET A 206 -14.52 -8.09 13.69
N PHE A 207 -15.42 -7.71 14.60
CA PHE A 207 -15.56 -8.35 15.92
C PHE A 207 -16.31 -9.68 15.87
N ASN A 208 -16.93 -10.02 14.74
CA ASN A 208 -17.58 -11.31 14.52
C ASN A 208 -16.65 -12.36 13.91
N ILE A 209 -15.42 -11.97 13.52
CA ILE A 209 -14.44 -12.89 12.96
C ILE A 209 -13.81 -13.70 14.10
N PRO A 210 -13.76 -15.05 14.01
CA PRO A 210 -13.20 -15.90 15.06
C PRO A 210 -11.78 -15.52 15.45
N GLY A 211 -11.56 -15.33 16.76
CA GLY A 211 -10.27 -14.93 17.35
C GLY A 211 -9.98 -13.42 17.30
N TRP A 212 -10.65 -12.65 16.43
CA TRP A 212 -10.32 -11.24 16.23
C TRP A 212 -10.80 -10.36 17.37
N LYS A 213 -11.99 -10.60 17.95
CA LYS A 213 -12.56 -9.74 19.00
C LYS A 213 -11.59 -9.49 20.17
N PHE A 214 -11.02 -10.56 20.73
CA PHE A 214 -10.08 -10.46 21.84
C PHE A 214 -8.78 -9.76 21.43
N MET A 215 -8.25 -10.10 20.25
CA MET A 215 -7.06 -9.49 19.69
C MET A 215 -7.25 -7.98 19.43
N LEU A 216 -8.36 -7.57 18.81
CA LEU A 216 -8.71 -6.19 18.53
C LEU A 216 -8.78 -5.36 19.82
N HIS A 217 -9.54 -5.82 20.81
CA HIS A 217 -9.62 -5.15 22.12
C HIS A 217 -8.23 -5.03 22.78
N THR A 218 -7.45 -6.11 22.76
CA THR A 218 -6.10 -6.13 23.31
C THR A 218 -5.18 -5.13 22.61
N MET A 219 -5.31 -4.98 21.29
CA MET A 219 -4.57 -4.01 20.49
C MET A 219 -5.11 -2.57 20.58
N GLY A 220 -6.14 -2.32 21.41
CA GLY A 220 -6.74 -0.99 21.60
C GLY A 220 -7.76 -0.60 20.52
N VAL A 221 -8.28 -1.58 19.77
CA VAL A 221 -9.27 -1.37 18.71
C VAL A 221 -10.67 -1.71 19.21
N THR A 222 -11.61 -0.77 19.09
CA THR A 222 -12.97 -0.91 19.62
C THR A 222 -14.03 -0.54 18.58
N SER A 223 -15.31 -0.78 18.89
CA SER A 223 -16.44 -0.37 18.05
C SER A 223 -16.74 1.13 18.24
N GLY A 224 -17.04 1.82 17.15
CA GLY A 224 -17.05 3.29 17.05
C GLY A 224 -18.17 4.06 17.74
N GLU A 225 -18.44 3.81 19.00
CA GLU A 225 -19.39 4.62 19.77
C GLU A 225 -18.77 5.97 20.15
N HIS A 226 -19.50 7.07 19.89
CA HIS A 226 -19.01 8.44 20.11
C HIS A 226 -18.49 8.64 21.53
N GLN A 227 -19.29 8.28 22.53
CA GLN A 227 -18.95 8.46 23.95
C GLN A 227 -17.73 7.64 24.35
N HIS A 228 -17.57 6.44 23.79
CA HIS A 228 -16.38 5.63 24.01
C HIS A 228 -15.13 6.32 23.45
N CYS A 229 -15.20 6.90 22.25
CA CYS A 229 -14.09 7.63 21.65
C CYS A 229 -13.65 8.82 22.51
N VAL A 230 -14.62 9.58 23.03
CA VAL A 230 -14.36 10.70 23.96
C VAL A 230 -13.69 10.21 25.24
N GLN A 231 -14.14 9.09 25.81
CA GLN A 231 -13.53 8.51 27.01
C GLN A 231 -12.09 8.03 26.77
N VAL A 232 -11.81 7.38 25.63
CA VAL A 232 -10.46 6.95 25.25
C VAL A 232 -9.51 8.15 25.20
N LEU A 233 -9.93 9.24 24.57
CA LEU A 233 -9.18 10.48 24.49
C LEU A 233 -9.03 11.16 25.86
N LYS A 234 -10.09 11.27 26.68
CA LYS A 234 -10.02 11.84 28.03
C LYS A 234 -9.10 11.06 28.97
N LYS A 235 -8.92 9.76 28.74
CA LYS A 235 -7.91 8.92 29.43
C LYS A 235 -6.47 9.17 28.95
N GLY A 236 -6.27 10.11 28.03
CA GLY A 236 -4.95 10.50 27.54
C GLY A 236 -4.42 9.62 26.41
N ASN A 237 -5.25 8.80 25.75
CA ASN A 237 -4.80 7.92 24.66
C ASN A 237 -4.77 8.62 23.30
N LEU A 238 -3.97 8.08 22.37
CA LEU A 238 -4.10 8.41 20.95
C LEU A 238 -5.25 7.59 20.36
N LEU A 239 -6.03 8.19 19.47
CA LEU A 239 -7.13 7.53 18.76
C LEU A 239 -7.02 7.81 17.27
N GLY A 240 -7.17 6.80 16.42
CA GLY A 240 -7.27 6.94 14.97
C GLY A 240 -8.68 6.71 14.47
N LEU A 241 -9.19 7.65 13.66
CA LEU A 241 -10.49 7.56 13.00
C LEU A 241 -10.36 7.84 11.49
N ALA A 242 -11.05 7.04 10.70
CA ALA A 242 -11.23 7.29 9.26
C ALA A 242 -12.68 7.70 8.98
N PRO A 243 -12.98 9.00 8.77
CA PRO A 243 -14.35 9.48 8.63
C PRO A 243 -15.09 8.87 7.43
N GLY A 244 -14.37 8.62 6.34
CA GLY A 244 -14.88 7.93 5.16
C GLY A 244 -15.31 6.48 5.42
N GLY A 245 -14.70 5.83 6.43
CA GLY A 245 -15.00 4.48 6.88
C GLY A 245 -15.03 3.44 5.75
N LEU A 246 -15.83 2.39 5.96
CA LEU A 246 -15.95 1.28 5.00
C LEU A 246 -16.45 1.71 3.62
N ARG A 247 -17.25 2.78 3.52
CA ARG A 247 -17.66 3.32 2.23
C ARG A 247 -16.46 3.83 1.43
N GLU A 248 -15.65 4.68 2.04
CA GLU A 248 -14.46 5.21 1.39
C GLU A 248 -13.52 4.06 1.04
N ALA A 249 -13.32 3.09 1.95
CA ALA A 249 -12.54 1.89 1.70
C ALA A 249 -12.97 1.18 0.40
N LEU A 250 -14.26 0.86 0.26
CA LEU A 250 -14.75 0.05 -0.85
C LEU A 250 -14.91 0.82 -2.17
N PHE A 251 -15.25 2.11 -2.10
CA PHE A 251 -15.69 2.88 -3.27
C PHE A 251 -14.79 4.04 -3.67
N GLY A 252 -13.70 4.32 -2.96
CA GLY A 252 -12.69 5.24 -3.46
C GLY A 252 -12.06 4.76 -4.76
N ASP A 253 -11.37 5.67 -5.45
CA ASP A 253 -10.78 5.45 -6.76
C ASP A 253 -9.36 6.05 -6.83
N GLU A 254 -8.77 6.01 -8.02
CA GLU A 254 -7.43 6.54 -8.25
C GLU A 254 -7.35 8.07 -8.14
N ASN A 255 -8.48 8.78 -7.94
CA ASN A 255 -8.50 10.22 -7.74
C ASN A 255 -8.42 10.62 -6.27
N TYR A 256 -8.38 9.66 -5.35
CA TYR A 256 -8.19 9.90 -3.91
C TYR A 256 -9.23 10.87 -3.30
N ARG A 257 -10.44 10.95 -3.87
CA ARG A 257 -11.49 11.83 -3.35
C ARG A 257 -11.93 11.39 -1.96
N LEU A 258 -12.04 12.35 -1.04
CA LEU A 258 -12.62 12.11 0.29
C LEU A 258 -14.13 11.87 0.18
N MET A 259 -14.61 10.79 0.78
CA MET A 259 -16.00 10.32 0.71
C MET A 259 -16.72 10.46 2.05
N TRP A 260 -16.53 11.57 2.75
CA TRP A 260 -17.04 11.76 4.10
C TRP A 260 -18.53 12.07 4.16
N LYS A 261 -19.10 12.66 3.09
CA LYS A 261 -20.50 13.12 3.04
C LYS A 261 -20.84 14.01 4.25
N ARG A 262 -21.74 13.56 5.14
CA ARG A 262 -22.16 14.25 6.37
C ARG A 262 -21.48 13.71 7.63
N ARG A 263 -20.46 12.85 7.50
CA ARG A 263 -19.80 12.17 8.64
C ARG A 263 -18.77 13.08 9.29
N MET A 264 -19.26 13.99 10.14
CA MET A 264 -18.45 14.96 10.87
C MET A 264 -18.31 14.62 12.37
N GLY A 265 -18.74 13.42 12.79
CA GLY A 265 -18.78 13.01 14.19
C GLY A 265 -17.40 13.00 14.88
N PHE A 266 -16.32 12.75 14.13
CA PHE A 266 -14.96 12.79 14.67
C PHE A 266 -14.58 14.17 15.23
N ALA A 267 -15.08 15.25 14.62
CA ALA A 267 -14.79 16.61 15.09
C ALA A 267 -15.60 16.96 16.35
N ALA A 268 -16.81 16.41 16.48
CA ALA A 268 -17.57 16.51 17.72
C ALA A 268 -16.87 15.76 18.85
N VAL A 269 -16.34 14.57 18.58
CA VAL A 269 -15.51 13.80 19.53
C VAL A 269 -14.26 14.61 19.93
N ALA A 270 -13.54 15.20 18.97
CA ALA A 270 -12.34 16.00 19.25
C ALA A 270 -12.66 17.22 20.12
N LYS A 271 -13.76 17.92 19.81
CA LYS A 271 -14.20 19.12 20.53
C LYS A 271 -14.64 18.78 21.96
N GLU A 272 -15.42 17.72 22.13
CA GLU A 272 -15.89 17.27 23.46
C GLU A 272 -14.75 16.73 24.34
N ALA A 273 -13.75 16.09 23.73
CA ALA A 273 -12.54 15.66 24.42
C ALA A 273 -11.52 16.78 24.64
N GLY A 274 -11.64 17.90 23.93
CA GLY A 274 -10.71 19.03 24.00
C GLY A 274 -9.32 18.72 23.45
N VAL A 275 -9.22 17.90 22.38
CA VAL A 275 -7.94 17.39 21.86
C VAL A 275 -7.62 17.89 20.45
N PRO A 276 -6.33 18.00 20.09
CA PRO A 276 -5.93 18.32 18.72
C PRO A 276 -6.22 17.17 17.74
N ILE A 277 -6.53 17.54 16.50
CA ILE A 277 -6.67 16.63 15.36
C ILE A 277 -5.39 16.63 14.53
N PHE A 278 -4.82 15.46 14.28
CA PHE A 278 -3.67 15.26 13.41
C PHE A 278 -4.13 14.64 12.09
N PRO A 279 -4.15 15.39 10.97
CA PRO A 279 -4.49 14.81 9.67
C PRO A 279 -3.37 13.87 9.22
N MET A 280 -3.73 12.72 8.67
CA MET A 280 -2.78 11.70 8.20
C MET A 280 -3.16 11.20 6.81
N PHE A 281 -2.20 11.22 5.90
CA PHE A 281 -2.36 10.69 4.55
C PHE A 281 -1.21 9.76 4.20
N THR A 282 -1.51 8.66 3.52
CA THR A 282 -0.50 7.72 3.02
C THR A 282 -0.51 7.65 1.51
N GLN A 283 0.61 8.04 0.90
CA GLN A 283 0.86 7.91 -0.54
C GLN A 283 0.73 6.44 -0.98
N ASN A 284 0.10 6.22 -2.14
CA ASN A 284 -0.09 4.90 -2.78
C ASN A 284 -0.95 3.88 -2.01
N CYS A 285 -1.68 4.29 -0.96
CA CYS A 285 -2.50 3.36 -0.17
C CYS A 285 -3.63 2.69 -0.99
N ARG A 286 -4.11 3.34 -2.07
CA ARG A 286 -5.07 2.74 -3.03
C ARG A 286 -4.41 1.85 -4.07
N GLU A 287 -3.12 2.04 -4.33
CA GLU A 287 -2.37 1.16 -5.22
C GLU A 287 -1.98 -0.14 -4.53
N ALA A 288 -1.85 -0.16 -3.20
CA ALA A 288 -1.59 -1.38 -2.44
C ALA A 288 -2.73 -2.39 -2.56
N PHE A 289 -3.99 -1.94 -2.44
CA PHE A 289 -5.19 -2.77 -2.55
C PHE A 289 -6.27 -2.09 -3.38
N ARG A 290 -6.91 -2.84 -4.26
CA ARG A 290 -7.92 -2.34 -5.20
C ARG A 290 -9.20 -3.15 -5.12
N THR A 291 -10.30 -2.50 -5.52
CA THR A 291 -11.59 -3.15 -5.74
C THR A 291 -11.85 -3.25 -7.26
N PRO A 292 -12.51 -4.32 -7.75
CA PRO A 292 -12.89 -4.43 -9.14
C PRO A 292 -13.76 -3.26 -9.59
N ARG A 293 -13.49 -2.72 -10.78
CA ARG A 293 -14.30 -1.63 -11.36
C ARG A 293 -15.65 -2.14 -11.88
N MET A 294 -15.68 -3.38 -12.36
CA MET A 294 -16.88 -4.00 -12.90
C MET A 294 -17.92 -4.23 -11.78
N GLY A 295 -19.17 -3.85 -12.03
CA GLY A 295 -20.26 -4.02 -11.05
C GLY A 295 -20.24 -3.02 -9.89
N LYS A 296 -19.30 -2.06 -9.84
CA LYS A 296 -19.14 -1.11 -8.72
C LYS A 296 -20.43 -0.37 -8.36
N ARG A 297 -21.22 0.08 -9.36
CA ARG A 297 -22.50 0.77 -9.13
C ARG A 297 -23.55 -0.14 -8.48
N PHE A 298 -23.64 -1.39 -8.92
CA PHE A 298 -24.54 -2.37 -8.33
C PHE A 298 -24.12 -2.72 -6.90
N LEU A 299 -22.82 -2.95 -6.68
CA LEU A 299 -22.28 -3.22 -5.34
C LEU A 299 -22.43 -2.02 -4.40
N GLU A 300 -22.31 -0.78 -4.89
CA GLU A 300 -22.61 0.42 -4.10
C GLU A 300 -24.08 0.48 -3.71
N TRP A 301 -24.99 0.18 -4.64
CA TRP A 301 -26.42 0.08 -4.34
C TRP A 301 -26.72 -1.00 -3.29
N VAL A 302 -26.12 -2.20 -3.42
CA VAL A 302 -26.26 -3.28 -2.43
C VAL A 302 -25.71 -2.84 -1.07
N TYR A 303 -24.54 -2.22 -1.03
CA TYR A 303 -23.92 -1.74 0.20
C TYR A 303 -24.77 -0.66 0.87
N GLU A 304 -25.32 0.31 0.13
CA GLU A 304 -26.16 1.35 0.72
C GLU A 304 -27.43 0.79 1.36
N LYS A 305 -27.97 -0.30 0.80
CA LYS A 305 -29.17 -0.98 1.30
C LYS A 305 -28.91 -1.97 2.44
N THR A 306 -27.80 -2.71 2.40
CA THR A 306 -27.54 -3.84 3.32
C THR A 306 -26.41 -3.57 4.31
N ARG A 307 -25.52 -2.61 4.02
CA ARG A 307 -24.27 -2.34 4.74
C ARG A 307 -23.31 -3.53 4.82
N MET A 308 -23.50 -4.55 3.99
CA MET A 308 -22.59 -5.69 3.90
C MET A 308 -21.39 -5.41 2.99
N PRO A 309 -20.15 -5.72 3.41
CA PRO A 309 -18.95 -5.54 2.59
C PRO A 309 -18.78 -6.68 1.56
N VAL A 310 -19.66 -6.74 0.57
CA VAL A 310 -19.63 -7.77 -0.50
C VAL A 310 -18.68 -7.45 -1.66
N VAL A 311 -17.83 -6.44 -1.50
CA VAL A 311 -16.90 -6.00 -2.56
C VAL A 311 -15.61 -6.80 -2.45
N GLY A 312 -15.31 -7.58 -3.50
CA GLY A 312 -14.04 -8.28 -3.60
C GLY A 312 -12.86 -7.32 -3.58
N ILE A 313 -11.81 -7.68 -2.83
CA ILE A 313 -10.56 -6.92 -2.75
C ILE A 313 -9.46 -7.79 -3.37
N TYR A 314 -8.65 -7.18 -4.23
CA TYR A 314 -7.43 -7.79 -4.75
C TYR A 314 -6.27 -6.81 -4.55
N GLY A 315 -5.04 -7.29 -4.66
CA GLY A 315 -3.86 -6.45 -4.51
C GLY A 315 -2.92 -7.02 -3.46
N GLY A 316 -2.56 -6.26 -2.44
CA GLY A 316 -1.38 -6.56 -1.61
C GLY A 316 -0.08 -6.31 -2.39
N PHE A 317 -0.12 -5.37 -3.34
CA PHE A 317 1.03 -5.07 -4.19
C PHE A 317 2.15 -4.42 -3.36
N PRO A 318 3.43 -4.77 -3.61
CA PRO A 318 4.58 -4.24 -2.87
C PRO A 318 4.94 -2.82 -3.35
N VAL A 319 4.00 -1.90 -3.27
CA VAL A 319 4.18 -0.48 -3.62
C VAL A 319 4.88 0.28 -2.51
N LYS A 320 5.59 1.35 -2.85
CA LYS A 320 6.18 2.23 -1.85
C LYS A 320 5.08 2.97 -1.10
N LEU A 321 5.02 2.83 0.22
CA LEU A 321 4.14 3.63 1.09
C LEU A 321 4.94 4.74 1.77
N ARG A 322 4.36 5.95 1.82
CA ARG A 322 4.85 7.07 2.63
C ARG A 322 3.69 7.70 3.36
N THR A 323 3.70 7.61 4.67
CA THR A 323 2.70 8.26 5.51
C THR A 323 3.21 9.63 5.93
N TYR A 324 2.36 10.63 5.81
CA TYR A 324 2.59 11.99 6.27
C TYR A 324 1.60 12.29 7.37
N ILE A 325 2.10 12.81 8.48
CA ILE A 325 1.31 13.32 9.59
C ILE A 325 1.42 14.85 9.56
N GLY A 326 0.29 15.51 9.40
CA GLY A 326 0.20 16.97 9.35
C GLY A 326 0.26 17.60 10.74
N ASP A 327 0.26 18.94 10.75
CA ASP A 327 0.31 19.71 11.98
C ASP A 327 -1.01 19.61 12.77
N PRO A 328 -0.97 19.71 14.11
CA PRO A 328 -2.17 19.62 14.94
C PRO A 328 -3.15 20.75 14.62
N ILE A 329 -4.38 20.37 14.32
CA ILE A 329 -5.53 21.26 14.17
C ILE A 329 -6.27 21.29 15.50
N TYR A 330 -6.12 22.39 16.22
CA TYR A 330 -6.85 22.65 17.45
C TYR A 330 -7.34 24.09 17.46
N ASP A 331 -8.64 24.27 17.61
CA ASP A 331 -9.26 25.59 17.75
C ASP A 331 -10.55 25.46 18.57
N PRO A 332 -10.53 25.87 19.85
CA PRO A 332 -11.71 25.81 20.72
C PRO A 332 -12.88 26.69 20.25
N SER A 333 -12.61 27.73 19.46
CA SER A 333 -13.62 28.69 19.01
C SER A 333 -14.49 28.15 17.88
N LEU A 334 -13.96 27.24 17.06
CA LEU A 334 -14.66 26.69 15.91
C LEU A 334 -15.79 25.75 16.32
N SER A 335 -16.88 25.77 15.56
CA SER A 335 -17.90 24.72 15.63
C SER A 335 -17.32 23.36 15.20
N ALA A 336 -17.96 22.26 15.60
CA ALA A 336 -17.53 20.92 15.18
C ALA A 336 -17.58 20.76 13.64
N GLU A 337 -18.53 21.43 12.98
CA GLU A 337 -18.64 21.42 11.52
C GLU A 337 -17.47 22.17 10.85
N GLU A 338 -17.10 23.35 11.36
CA GLU A 338 -15.96 24.12 10.85
C GLU A 338 -14.64 23.40 11.10
N LEU A 339 -14.46 22.80 12.27
CA LEU A 339 -13.29 21.98 12.59
C LEU A 339 -13.18 20.79 11.63
N ALA A 340 -14.30 20.13 11.33
CA ALA A 340 -14.32 19.04 10.36
C ALA A 340 -14.03 19.51 8.93
N LYS A 341 -14.55 20.68 8.50
CA LYS A 341 -14.22 21.29 7.19
C LYS A 341 -12.74 21.66 7.10
N LYS A 342 -12.16 22.22 8.17
CA LYS A 342 -10.73 22.54 8.26
C LYS A 342 -9.87 21.29 8.16
N THR A 343 -10.26 20.21 8.85
CA THR A 343 -9.58 18.90 8.77
C THR A 343 -9.71 18.27 7.39
N HIS A 344 -10.88 18.38 6.75
CA HIS A 344 -11.11 17.90 5.39
C HIS A 344 -10.16 18.58 4.40
N ARG A 345 -10.12 19.93 4.43
CA ARG A 345 -9.20 20.71 3.57
C ARG A 345 -7.75 20.34 3.82
N ALA A 346 -7.33 20.23 5.07
CA ALA A 346 -5.95 19.82 5.39
C ALA A 346 -5.59 18.44 4.79
N LEU A 347 -6.53 17.48 4.77
CA LEU A 347 -6.31 16.19 4.10
C LEU A 347 -6.30 16.30 2.58
N GLU A 348 -7.15 17.14 1.99
CA GLU A 348 -7.10 17.43 0.54
C GLU A 348 -5.75 18.04 0.14
N ASP A 349 -5.27 19.02 0.90
CA ASP A 349 -3.97 19.66 0.69
C ASP A 349 -2.83 18.63 0.80
N MET A 350 -2.90 17.71 1.77
CA MET A 350 -1.93 16.62 1.91
C MET A 350 -1.98 15.63 0.72
N ILE A 351 -3.18 15.31 0.22
CA ILE A 351 -3.34 14.45 -0.95
C ILE A 351 -2.73 15.15 -2.18
N GLU A 352 -3.01 16.43 -2.40
CA GLU A 352 -2.46 17.21 -3.51
C GLU A 352 -0.93 17.38 -3.42
N ALA A 353 -0.41 17.54 -2.21
CA ALA A 353 1.02 17.66 -1.97
C ALA A 353 1.76 16.35 -2.24
N HIS A 354 1.20 15.21 -1.83
CA HIS A 354 1.94 13.96 -1.71
C HIS A 354 1.50 12.84 -2.66
N GLN A 355 0.38 12.98 -3.38
CA GLN A 355 -0.11 11.97 -4.31
C GLN A 355 -0.23 12.52 -5.73
N LYS A 356 0.37 11.82 -6.69
CA LYS A 356 0.14 12.09 -8.11
C LYS A 356 -1.20 11.46 -8.54
N ILE A 357 -2.11 12.30 -9.05
CA ILE A 357 -3.45 11.92 -9.48
C ILE A 357 -3.54 11.97 -11.02
N PRO A 358 -4.18 10.98 -11.68
CA PRO A 358 -4.69 9.74 -11.09
C PRO A 358 -3.55 8.84 -10.58
N GLY A 359 -3.87 8.10 -9.52
CA GLY A 359 -3.06 7.01 -8.99
C GLY A 359 -2.80 5.95 -10.06
N ASN A 360 -1.59 5.38 -10.06
CA ASN A 360 -1.16 4.43 -11.06
C ASN A 360 -0.30 3.35 -10.40
N LEU A 361 -0.72 2.09 -10.56
CA LEU A 361 -0.07 0.95 -9.93
C LEU A 361 1.38 0.77 -10.41
N LEU A 362 1.64 0.87 -11.71
CA LEU A 362 3.00 0.71 -12.25
C LEU A 362 3.94 1.77 -11.68
N ARG A 363 3.50 3.04 -11.64
CA ARG A 363 4.28 4.12 -11.02
C ARG A 363 4.55 3.84 -9.54
N ALA A 364 3.53 3.44 -8.78
CA ALA A 364 3.67 3.15 -7.35
C ALA A 364 4.59 1.95 -7.07
N LEU A 365 4.66 0.97 -7.98
CA LEU A 365 5.63 -0.12 -7.95
C LEU A 365 7.04 0.38 -8.27
N LEU A 366 7.20 1.20 -9.31
CA LEU A 366 8.50 1.75 -9.71
C LEU A 366 9.11 2.64 -8.61
N GLU A 367 8.30 3.39 -7.88
CA GLU A 367 8.73 4.24 -6.74
C GLU A 367 9.42 3.45 -5.60
N ARG A 368 9.38 2.11 -5.62
CA ARG A 368 10.21 1.26 -4.75
C ARG A 368 11.70 1.47 -5.03
N ILE A 369 12.05 1.62 -6.30
CA ILE A 369 13.42 1.81 -6.77
C ILE A 369 13.78 3.30 -6.63
N PRO A 370 14.91 3.66 -5.99
CA PRO A 370 15.29 5.04 -5.72
C PRO A 370 15.22 5.99 -6.92
N VAL A 371 15.67 5.55 -8.10
CA VAL A 371 15.73 6.35 -9.34
C VAL A 371 14.35 6.82 -9.82
N PHE A 372 13.28 6.07 -9.54
CA PHE A 372 11.93 6.40 -9.98
C PHE A 372 11.10 7.08 -8.88
N ARG A 373 11.71 7.44 -7.75
CA ARG A 373 10.99 8.10 -6.66
C ARG A 373 10.59 9.50 -7.09
N PHE A 374 9.28 9.73 -7.13
CA PHE A 374 8.75 11.07 -7.27
C PHE A 374 9.19 11.93 -6.09
N GLN A 375 10.03 12.93 -6.36
CA GLN A 375 10.28 14.04 -5.47
C GLN A 375 9.59 15.27 -6.08
N LYS A 376 8.52 15.74 -5.44
CA LYS A 376 8.04 17.09 -5.67
C LYS A 376 9.08 17.97 -4.99
N ASN A 377 9.93 18.66 -5.76
CA ASN A 377 10.81 19.68 -5.20
C ASN A 377 9.90 20.68 -4.46
N GLY A 378 10.14 20.81 -3.16
CA GLY A 378 9.40 21.72 -2.28
C GLY A 378 9.66 23.17 -2.64
#